data_AF-A0A124F5D1-F1
#
_entry.id   AF-A0A124F5D1-F1
#
_cell.length_a   1.000
_cell.length_b   1.000
_cell.length_c   1.000
_cell.angle_alpha   90.00
_cell.angle_beta   90.00
_cell.angle_gamma   90.00
#
_symmetry.space_group_name_H-M   'P 1'
#
loop_
_entity.id
_entity.type
_entity.pdbx_description
1 polymer ?
#
loop_
_entity_poly.entity_id
_entity_poly.type
_entity_poly.pdbx_seq_one_letter_code
_entity_poly.pdbx_strand_id
1 'polypeptide(L)'
;MANKFSDSDFKKFFESIPPEIMEEQNILILQQQEKEYESFKKYLKNESCYICGLKINAFNENSFCLHWFTYPIGIKKKHFEKIFKGDLSFGFINLDAYFRWLANSENFMGNINDLRTETSENSYLEATYKYKNLQWAFSIGNTDLEGHKNSFIGAEPHYHIEMKVDGRNFINFSDFHLKFNDEDLFNIEVRKQIPENVITTNDVYAGMSFLENEENIDLIKEMSEVTQDYENATVNYQSVIIPDKDNPITGEMLQEAMKESEETKKPIGIILSEKLKSAKSTIIISPGQGVPKMSKRSGKK
;
A
#
# COMPACT_ATOMS: atom_id res chain seq x y z
N MET A 1 -9.96 24.28 9.98
CA MET A 1 -9.24 25.17 9.07
C MET A 1 -9.33 24.56 7.69
N ALA A 2 -9.56 25.36 6.66
CA ALA A 2 -9.50 24.90 5.27
C ALA A 2 -8.07 24.44 4.93
N ASN A 3 -7.90 23.59 3.91
CA ASN A 3 -6.57 23.20 3.46
C ASN A 3 -5.77 24.44 3.04
N LYS A 4 -4.74 24.80 3.82
CA LYS A 4 -3.95 26.02 3.60
C LYS A 4 -3.08 25.98 2.33
N PHE A 5 -2.95 24.81 1.72
CA PHE A 5 -2.15 24.58 0.52
C PHE A 5 -2.98 24.61 -0.77
N SER A 6 -4.32 24.75 -0.70
CA SER A 6 -5.21 24.67 -1.87
C SER A 6 -4.90 25.71 -2.96
N ASP A 7 -4.41 26.88 -2.57
CA ASP A 7 -4.16 28.00 -3.49
C ASP A 7 -2.69 28.06 -3.94
N SER A 8 -1.87 27.06 -3.56
CA SER A 8 -0.46 26.98 -3.94
C SER A 8 -0.29 26.32 -5.31
N ASP A 9 0.55 26.91 -6.17
CA ASP A 9 0.96 26.33 -7.44
C ASP A 9 2.25 25.50 -7.24
N PHE A 10 2.07 24.24 -6.86
CA PHE A 10 3.20 23.34 -6.59
C PHE A 10 3.93 22.97 -7.87
N LYS A 11 3.22 22.84 -9.00
CA LYS A 11 3.85 22.56 -10.29
C LYS A 11 4.91 23.61 -10.61
N LYS A 12 4.53 24.89 -10.54
CA LYS A 12 5.46 26.00 -10.76
C LYS A 12 6.60 26.04 -9.73
N PHE A 13 6.29 25.73 -8.46
CA PHE A 13 7.32 25.65 -7.42
C PHE A 13 8.38 24.60 -7.76
N PHE A 14 7.98 23.35 -8.05
CA PHE A 14 8.92 22.27 -8.39
C PHE A 14 9.67 22.53 -9.70
N GLU A 15 9.01 23.09 -10.72
CA GLU A 15 9.67 23.52 -11.97
C GLU A 15 10.72 24.62 -11.77
N SER A 16 10.62 25.39 -10.67
CA SER A 16 11.60 26.44 -10.35
C SER A 16 12.85 25.90 -9.63
N ILE A 17 12.83 24.65 -9.16
CA ILE A 17 13.97 24.06 -8.45
C ILE A 17 14.98 23.55 -9.47
N PRO A 18 16.27 23.90 -9.36
CA PRO A 18 17.30 23.37 -10.24
C PRO A 18 17.35 21.82 -10.20
N PRO A 19 17.51 21.13 -11.34
CA PRO A 19 17.54 19.66 -11.39
C PRO A 19 18.57 19.02 -10.47
N GLU A 20 19.76 19.61 -10.35
CA GLU A 20 20.84 19.12 -9.47
C GLU A 20 20.43 19.14 -8.00
N ILE A 21 19.70 20.18 -7.56
CA ILE A 21 19.19 20.28 -6.20
C ILE A 21 18.08 19.24 -5.97
N MET A 22 17.20 19.05 -6.95
CA MET A 22 16.17 18.00 -6.87
C MET A 22 16.80 16.61 -6.74
N GLU A 23 17.83 16.31 -7.54
CA GLU A 23 18.54 15.03 -7.49
C GLU A 23 19.24 14.82 -6.14
N GLU A 24 19.94 15.84 -5.63
CA GLU A 24 20.60 15.78 -4.32
C GLU A 24 19.58 15.50 -3.20
N GLN A 25 18.44 16.22 -3.20
CA GLN A 25 17.39 15.99 -2.20
C GLN A 25 16.77 14.60 -2.33
N ASN A 26 16.53 14.11 -3.55
CA ASN A 26 16.01 12.76 -3.77
C ASN A 26 16.96 11.70 -3.20
N ILE A 27 18.27 11.84 -3.42
CA ILE A 27 19.28 10.91 -2.86
C ILE A 27 19.25 10.93 -1.34
N LEU A 28 19.20 12.11 -0.71
CA LEU A 28 19.17 12.24 0.74
C LEU A 28 17.90 11.61 1.34
N ILE A 29 16.74 11.84 0.71
CA ILE A 29 15.46 11.26 1.12
C ILE A 29 15.50 9.74 1.00
N LEU A 30 15.99 9.19 -0.12
CA LEU A 30 16.11 7.74 -0.31
C LEU A 30 17.02 7.10 0.74
N GLN A 31 18.18 7.70 1.01
CA GLN A 31 19.10 7.20 2.04
C GLN A 31 18.49 7.26 3.44
N GLN A 32 17.70 8.29 3.76
CA GLN A 32 17.01 8.39 5.04
C GLN A 32 15.94 7.30 5.16
N GLN A 33 15.10 7.14 4.13
CA GLN A 33 14.06 6.11 4.10
C GLN A 33 14.64 4.70 4.22
N GLU A 34 15.75 4.42 3.55
CA GLU A 34 16.44 3.13 3.66
C GLU A 34 16.92 2.88 5.10
N LYS A 35 17.58 3.86 5.73
CA LYS A 35 18.02 3.75 7.13
C LYS A 35 16.85 3.51 8.09
N GLU A 36 15.75 4.24 7.91
CA GLU A 36 14.56 4.09 8.73
C GLU A 36 13.91 2.71 8.53
N TYR A 37 13.82 2.23 7.29
CA TYR A 37 13.28 0.92 6.97
C TYR A 37 14.16 -0.23 7.50
N GLU A 38 15.49 -0.11 7.40
CA GLU A 38 16.41 -1.08 8.00
C GLU A 38 16.27 -1.13 9.52
N SER A 39 16.10 0.03 10.16
CA SER A 39 15.78 0.10 11.60
C SER A 39 14.47 -0.61 11.90
N PHE A 40 13.40 -0.32 11.13
CA PHE A 40 12.12 -1.01 11.24
C PHE A 40 12.27 -2.53 11.18
N LYS A 41 12.94 -3.07 10.14
CA LYS A 41 13.17 -4.51 9.98
C LYS A 41 13.92 -5.11 11.18
N LYS A 42 14.98 -4.44 11.64
CA LYS A 42 15.81 -4.90 12.77
C LYS A 42 15.00 -4.99 14.06
N TYR A 43 14.19 -3.98 14.37
CA TYR A 43 13.39 -3.97 15.58
C TYR A 43 12.21 -4.95 15.50
N LEU A 44 11.53 -5.01 14.34
CA LEU A 44 10.42 -5.94 14.11
C LEU A 44 10.86 -7.40 14.28
N LYS A 45 12.04 -7.77 13.77
CA LYS A 45 12.63 -9.11 13.96
C LYS A 45 12.83 -9.49 15.43
N ASN A 46 13.02 -8.51 16.30
CA ASN A 46 13.17 -8.69 17.75
C ASN A 46 11.86 -8.43 18.53
N GLU A 47 10.72 -8.45 17.82
CA GLU A 47 9.37 -8.16 18.33
C GLU A 47 9.30 -6.85 19.11
N SER A 48 10.01 -5.83 18.62
CA SER A 48 10.10 -4.51 19.25
C SER A 48 9.70 -3.42 18.28
N CYS A 49 9.17 -2.31 18.80
CA CYS A 49 8.80 -1.14 18.01
C CYS A 49 10.06 -0.31 17.72
N TYR A 50 10.31 0.02 16.46
CA TYR A 50 11.46 0.84 16.06
C TYR A 50 11.35 2.31 16.48
N ILE A 51 10.15 2.79 16.81
CA ILE A 51 9.88 4.18 17.22
C ILE A 51 10.12 4.35 18.71
N CYS A 52 9.50 3.51 19.55
CA CYS A 52 9.55 3.67 21.01
C CYS A 52 10.43 2.65 21.74
N GLY A 53 10.96 1.64 21.04
CA GLY A 53 11.80 0.58 21.61
C GLY A 53 11.07 -0.46 22.48
N LEU A 54 9.77 -0.24 22.78
CA LEU A 54 8.97 -1.20 23.54
C LEU A 54 8.69 -2.47 22.73
N LYS A 55 8.36 -3.57 23.43
CA LYS A 55 7.85 -4.77 22.77
C LYS A 55 6.57 -4.46 21.98
N ILE A 56 6.41 -5.10 20.83
CA ILE A 56 5.25 -4.92 19.94
C ILE A 56 3.92 -5.22 20.65
N ASN A 57 3.93 -6.13 21.64
CA ASN A 57 2.75 -6.48 22.43
C ASN A 57 2.58 -5.64 23.72
N ALA A 58 3.46 -4.68 23.99
CA ALA A 58 3.37 -3.79 25.15
C ALA A 58 2.94 -2.39 24.72
N PHE A 59 2.32 -1.60 25.60
CA PHE A 59 2.04 -0.19 25.31
C PHE A 59 2.14 0.68 26.57
N ASN A 60 2.38 1.97 26.38
CA ASN A 60 2.48 2.96 27.45
C ASN A 60 1.33 3.96 27.30
N GLU A 61 0.33 3.92 28.19
CA GLU A 61 -0.84 4.81 28.14
C GLU A 61 -0.53 6.32 28.13
N ASN A 62 0.67 6.71 28.59
CA ASN A 62 1.09 8.11 28.70
C ASN A 62 1.79 8.64 27.44
N SER A 63 2.19 7.75 26.51
CA SER A 63 2.90 8.13 25.30
C SER A 63 2.39 7.33 24.12
N PHE A 64 1.68 8.01 23.21
CA PHE A 64 1.25 7.40 21.98
C PHE A 64 2.43 6.96 21.11
N CYS A 65 2.25 5.85 20.42
CA CYS A 65 3.16 5.34 19.40
C CYS A 65 2.37 4.54 18.36
N LEU A 66 2.83 4.54 17.10
CA LEU A 66 2.15 3.84 16.00
C LEU A 66 1.97 2.35 16.24
N HIS A 67 2.85 1.70 17.02
CA HIS A 67 2.69 0.26 17.33
C HIS A 67 1.44 -0.05 18.15
N TRP A 68 0.72 0.94 18.68
CA TRP A 68 -0.61 0.70 19.25
C TRP A 68 -1.56 0.05 18.24
N PHE A 69 -1.37 0.29 16.95
CA PHE A 69 -2.13 -0.37 15.90
C PHE A 69 -1.80 -1.85 15.74
N THR A 70 -0.72 -2.37 16.31
CA THR A 70 -0.42 -3.81 16.35
C THR A 70 -1.14 -4.56 17.48
N TYR A 71 -2.17 -3.93 18.07
CA TYR A 71 -3.02 -4.50 19.11
C TYR A 71 -2.26 -5.05 20.34
N PRO A 72 -1.44 -4.24 21.03
CA PRO A 72 -0.73 -4.66 22.22
C PRO A 72 -1.68 -5.03 23.38
N ILE A 73 -1.19 -5.85 24.31
CA ILE A 73 -1.97 -6.36 25.43
C ILE A 73 -2.53 -5.20 26.26
N GLY A 74 -3.85 -5.24 26.50
CA GLY A 74 -4.55 -4.26 27.31
C GLY A 74 -5.00 -3.01 26.57
N ILE A 75 -4.67 -2.87 25.28
CA ILE A 75 -5.15 -1.73 24.49
C ILE A 75 -6.67 -1.78 24.33
N LYS A 76 -7.31 -0.62 24.42
CA LYS A 76 -8.76 -0.44 24.31
C LYS A 76 -9.05 0.73 23.39
N LYS A 77 -10.22 0.72 22.76
CA LYS A 77 -10.68 1.80 21.87
C LYS A 77 -10.58 3.20 22.50
N LYS A 78 -10.87 3.32 23.81
CA LYS A 78 -10.73 4.58 24.57
C LYS A 78 -9.30 5.17 24.58
N HIS A 79 -8.27 4.35 24.33
CA HIS A 79 -6.89 4.84 24.26
C HIS A 79 -6.67 5.62 22.97
N PHE A 80 -7.26 5.14 21.86
CA PHE A 80 -7.26 5.84 20.57
C PHE A 80 -8.04 7.16 20.62
N GLU A 81 -9.14 7.23 21.38
CA GLU A 81 -9.90 8.46 21.57
C GLU A 81 -9.04 9.65 22.05
N LYS A 82 -8.06 9.42 22.93
CA LYS A 82 -7.20 10.50 23.45
C LYS A 82 -6.25 11.07 22.39
N ILE A 83 -5.82 10.22 21.47
CA ILE A 83 -4.91 10.59 20.37
C ILE A 83 -5.70 11.34 19.30
N PHE A 84 -6.87 10.80 18.96
CA PHE A 84 -7.69 11.30 17.87
C PHE A 84 -8.51 12.55 18.22
N LYS A 85 -8.70 12.83 19.51
CA LYS A 85 -9.32 14.09 20.00
C LYS A 85 -8.28 15.15 20.41
N GLY A 86 -6.98 14.85 20.37
CA GLY A 86 -5.90 15.76 20.78
C GLY A 86 -5.00 16.21 19.60
N ASP A 87 -3.96 16.99 19.91
CA ASP A 87 -2.98 17.52 18.94
C ASP A 87 -1.85 16.52 18.59
N LEU A 88 -1.91 15.30 19.12
CA LEU A 88 -0.92 14.24 18.88
C LEU A 88 -1.29 13.42 17.64
N SER A 89 -1.44 14.07 16.48
CA SER A 89 -1.71 13.37 15.23
C SER A 89 -0.42 12.95 14.55
N PHE A 90 -0.14 11.66 14.52
CA PHE A 90 0.67 11.13 13.42
C PHE A 90 -0.18 11.27 12.16
N GLY A 91 0.38 11.92 11.14
CA GLY A 91 -0.32 12.16 9.88
C GLY A 91 -0.75 10.86 9.20
N PHE A 92 -1.75 10.96 8.33
CA PHE A 92 -2.19 9.88 7.45
C PHE A 92 -1.02 9.20 6.75
N ILE A 93 -0.07 9.97 6.23
CA ILE A 93 1.07 9.43 5.46
C ILE A 93 1.96 8.53 6.32
N ASN A 94 2.25 8.95 7.55
CA ASN A 94 3.07 8.16 8.47
C ASN A 94 2.36 6.87 8.89
N LEU A 95 1.03 6.91 9.04
CA LEU A 95 0.23 5.71 9.33
C LEU A 95 0.16 4.76 8.13
N ASP A 96 -0.08 5.28 6.93
CA ASP A 96 -0.06 4.51 5.67
C ASP A 96 1.28 3.83 5.47
N ALA A 97 2.38 4.58 5.58
CA ALA A 97 3.74 4.05 5.51
C ALA A 97 3.98 2.91 6.52
N TYR A 98 3.57 3.10 7.77
CA TYR A 98 3.74 2.09 8.82
C TYR A 98 2.94 0.81 8.55
N PHE A 99 1.69 0.93 8.06
CA PHE A 99 0.88 -0.23 7.71
C PHE A 99 1.41 -0.96 6.49
N ARG A 100 1.89 -0.23 5.47
CA ARG A 100 2.55 -0.83 4.30
C ARG A 100 3.79 -1.62 4.72
N TRP A 101 4.63 -1.07 5.58
CA TRP A 101 5.81 -1.76 6.10
C TRP A 101 5.47 -3.04 6.88
N LEU A 102 4.46 -2.99 7.74
CA LEU A 102 3.99 -4.18 8.46
C LEU A 102 3.43 -5.23 7.49
N ALA A 103 2.54 -4.85 6.57
CA ALA A 103 1.94 -5.76 5.61
C ALA A 103 2.98 -6.43 4.69
N ASN A 104 3.90 -5.63 4.14
CA ASN A 104 4.97 -6.09 3.26
C ASN A 104 6.05 -6.90 3.99
N SER A 105 6.13 -6.81 5.33
CA SER A 105 7.02 -7.68 6.12
C SER A 105 6.57 -9.14 6.16
N GLU A 106 5.31 -9.44 5.84
CA GLU A 106 4.78 -10.81 5.78
C GLU A 106 4.59 -11.30 4.35
N ASN A 107 3.96 -10.48 3.50
CA ASN A 107 3.77 -10.80 2.09
C ASN A 107 3.87 -9.51 1.28
N PHE A 108 4.98 -9.38 0.56
CA PHE A 108 5.27 -8.24 -0.30
C PHE A 108 4.13 -8.03 -1.30
N MET A 109 3.54 -6.83 -1.30
CA MET A 109 2.35 -6.41 -2.05
C MET A 109 1.05 -7.16 -1.72
N GLY A 110 1.09 -8.48 -1.52
CA GLY A 110 -0.07 -9.35 -1.40
C GLY A 110 -0.97 -9.07 -0.20
N ASN A 111 -0.46 -8.37 0.82
CA ASN A 111 -1.25 -7.97 1.97
C ASN A 111 -1.85 -6.55 1.88
N ILE A 112 -1.77 -5.89 0.72
CA ILE A 112 -2.22 -4.51 0.54
C ILE A 112 -3.08 -4.39 -0.72
N ASN A 113 -4.36 -4.06 -0.54
CA ASN A 113 -5.27 -3.72 -1.63
C ASN A 113 -5.51 -2.21 -1.64
N ASP A 114 -4.91 -1.53 -2.61
CA ASP A 114 -5.01 -0.09 -2.87
C ASP A 114 -5.29 0.18 -4.36
N LEU A 115 -5.97 -0.75 -5.03
CA LEU A 115 -6.33 -0.65 -6.45
C LEU A 115 -7.30 0.51 -6.70
N ARG A 116 -6.98 1.36 -7.67
CA ARG A 116 -7.88 2.45 -8.10
C ARG A 116 -9.15 1.91 -8.72
N THR A 117 -9.04 0.80 -9.44
CA THR A 117 -10.20 0.11 -10.07
C THR A 117 -11.20 -0.44 -9.05
N GLU A 118 -10.76 -0.73 -7.83
CA GLU A 118 -11.63 -1.14 -6.74
C GLU A 118 -12.08 0.04 -5.87
N THR A 119 -11.44 1.21 -5.97
CA THR A 119 -11.80 2.40 -5.19
C THR A 119 -13.17 2.94 -5.62
N SER A 120 -14.00 3.33 -4.66
CA SER A 120 -15.33 3.90 -4.93
C SER A 120 -15.24 5.25 -5.65
N GLU A 121 -16.15 5.53 -6.60
CA GLU A 121 -16.13 6.77 -7.42
C GLU A 121 -16.14 8.07 -6.60
N ASN A 122 -16.79 8.07 -5.44
CA ASN A 122 -16.88 9.23 -4.55
C ASN A 122 -15.72 9.30 -3.53
N SER A 123 -14.80 8.36 -3.59
CA SER A 123 -13.64 8.25 -2.70
C SER A 123 -12.38 8.73 -3.42
N TYR A 124 -11.61 9.56 -2.72
CA TYR A 124 -10.27 9.94 -3.15
C TYR A 124 -9.29 8.79 -2.99
N LEU A 125 -9.40 8.05 -1.87
CA LEU A 125 -8.54 6.92 -1.56
C LEU A 125 -9.29 5.91 -0.70
N GLU A 126 -9.19 4.64 -1.09
CA GLU A 126 -9.56 3.49 -0.27
C GLU A 126 -8.42 2.49 -0.32
N ALA A 127 -8.00 2.00 0.84
CA ALA A 127 -6.92 1.03 0.92
C ALA A 127 -7.16 0.08 2.09
N THR A 128 -6.79 -1.19 1.92
CA THR A 128 -6.91 -2.23 2.95
C THR A 128 -5.59 -2.98 3.11
N TYR A 129 -5.19 -3.19 4.35
CA TYR A 129 -3.90 -3.75 4.73
C TYR A 129 -4.14 -4.94 5.66
N LYS A 130 -3.35 -6.00 5.53
CA LYS A 130 -3.39 -7.19 6.38
C LYS A 130 -2.03 -7.40 7.05
N TYR A 131 -2.03 -7.73 8.33
CA TYR A 131 -0.84 -8.14 9.05
C TYR A 131 -1.22 -9.08 10.20
N LYS A 132 -0.75 -10.32 10.18
CA LYS A 132 -1.14 -11.38 11.12
C LYS A 132 -2.67 -11.52 11.17
N ASN A 133 -3.23 -11.37 12.36
CA ASN A 133 -4.67 -11.39 12.61
C ASN A 133 -5.32 -10.00 12.54
N LEU A 134 -4.58 -8.99 12.10
CA LEU A 134 -5.02 -7.61 12.00
C LEU A 134 -5.37 -7.26 10.56
N GLN A 135 -6.38 -6.43 10.41
CA GLN A 135 -6.69 -5.75 9.16
C GLN A 135 -6.92 -4.27 9.46
N TRP A 136 -6.29 -3.40 8.69
CA TRP A 136 -6.57 -1.97 8.72
C TRP A 136 -7.17 -1.56 7.38
N ALA A 137 -7.98 -0.51 7.38
CA ALA A 137 -8.42 0.10 6.13
C ALA A 137 -8.54 1.61 6.29
N PHE A 138 -8.20 2.33 5.22
CA PHE A 138 -8.45 3.75 5.09
C PHE A 138 -9.60 4.01 4.12
N SER A 139 -10.36 5.05 4.42
CA SER A 139 -11.37 5.61 3.53
C SER A 139 -11.30 7.13 3.62
N ILE A 140 -11.10 7.76 2.47
CA ILE A 140 -11.06 9.21 2.31
C ILE A 140 -12.03 9.55 1.19
N GLY A 141 -13.18 10.12 1.54
CA GLY A 141 -14.13 10.65 0.57
C GLY A 141 -13.61 11.93 -0.09
N ASN A 142 -14.06 12.24 -1.31
CA ASN A 142 -13.74 13.52 -1.95
C ASN A 142 -14.15 14.72 -1.07
N THR A 143 -15.29 14.63 -0.39
CA THR A 143 -15.77 15.65 0.54
C THR A 143 -14.98 15.71 1.86
N ASP A 144 -14.32 14.62 2.23
CA ASP A 144 -13.55 14.54 3.48
C ASP A 144 -12.25 15.36 3.35
N LEU A 145 -11.74 15.56 2.13
CA LEU A 145 -10.61 16.45 1.83
C LEU A 145 -10.92 17.93 2.06
N GLU A 146 -12.17 18.34 1.92
CA GLU A 146 -12.62 19.72 2.15
C GLU A 146 -13.07 19.94 3.61
N GLY A 147 -13.52 18.86 4.25
CA GLY A 147 -14.24 18.91 5.52
C GLY A 147 -15.71 19.30 5.34
N HIS A 148 -16.52 18.92 6.31
CA HIS A 148 -17.96 19.14 6.33
C HIS A 148 -18.31 20.45 7.04
N LYS A 149 -18.23 21.58 6.33
CA LYS A 149 -18.41 22.94 6.89
C LYS A 149 -19.69 23.15 7.72
N ASN A 150 -20.73 22.38 7.46
CA ASN A 150 -22.02 22.45 8.17
C ASN A 150 -22.17 21.43 9.32
N SER A 151 -21.11 20.66 9.62
CA SER A 151 -21.10 19.66 10.69
C SER A 151 -20.11 20.05 11.78
N PHE A 152 -20.46 19.81 13.04
CA PHE A 152 -19.51 19.96 14.15
C PHE A 152 -18.42 18.89 14.11
N ILE A 153 -18.76 17.68 13.65
CA ILE A 153 -17.84 16.55 13.53
C ILE A 153 -17.37 16.47 12.07
N GLY A 154 -16.05 16.35 11.86
CA GLY A 154 -15.47 16.32 10.51
C GLY A 154 -15.53 17.66 9.79
N ALA A 155 -15.66 18.77 10.52
CA ALA A 155 -15.70 20.13 9.95
C ALA A 155 -14.42 20.50 9.17
N GLU A 156 -13.31 19.89 9.55
CA GLU A 156 -11.99 20.07 8.97
C GLU A 156 -11.65 18.87 8.08
N PRO A 157 -10.72 19.04 7.12
CA PRO A 157 -10.21 17.94 6.32
C PRO A 157 -9.76 16.76 7.17
N HIS A 158 -10.24 15.56 6.86
CA HIS A 158 -10.02 14.37 7.67
C HIS A 158 -10.04 13.07 6.87
N TYR A 159 -9.60 11.99 7.52
CA TYR A 159 -9.66 10.63 7.01
C TYR A 159 -10.30 9.69 8.03
N HIS A 160 -10.72 8.53 7.55
CA HIS A 160 -11.30 7.47 8.37
C HIS A 160 -10.42 6.23 8.36
N ILE A 161 -10.36 5.56 9.50
CA ILE A 161 -9.69 4.28 9.67
C ILE A 161 -10.66 3.23 10.22
N GLU A 162 -10.57 2.02 9.68
CA GLU A 162 -11.13 0.80 10.28
C GLU A 162 -9.97 -0.07 10.77
N MET A 163 -10.15 -0.74 11.90
CA MET A 163 -9.24 -1.77 12.41
C MET A 163 -10.05 -2.99 12.83
N LYS A 164 -9.69 -4.15 12.30
CA LYS A 164 -10.20 -5.46 12.71
C LYS A 164 -9.10 -6.27 13.40
N VAL A 165 -9.51 -7.04 14.41
CA VAL A 165 -8.67 -8.00 15.14
C VAL A 165 -9.39 -9.33 15.11
N ASP A 166 -8.73 -10.39 14.64
CA ASP A 166 -9.34 -11.71 14.45
C ASP A 166 -10.65 -11.65 13.64
N GLY A 167 -10.66 -10.79 12.60
CA GLY A 167 -11.82 -10.56 11.74
C GLY A 167 -12.97 -9.77 12.38
N ARG A 168 -12.84 -9.30 13.62
CA ARG A 168 -13.86 -8.52 14.34
C ARG A 168 -13.50 -7.05 14.37
N ASN A 169 -14.48 -6.18 14.14
CA ASN A 169 -14.29 -4.73 14.20
C ASN A 169 -13.88 -4.29 15.61
N PHE A 170 -12.73 -3.64 15.71
CA PHE A 170 -12.22 -2.99 16.92
C PHE A 170 -12.35 -1.46 16.82
N ILE A 171 -12.05 -0.90 15.65
CA ILE A 171 -12.33 0.48 15.26
C ILE A 171 -13.14 0.43 13.96
N ASN A 172 -14.24 1.16 13.89
CA ASN A 172 -15.05 1.35 12.68
C ASN A 172 -14.73 2.70 12.04
N PHE A 173 -14.94 2.81 10.72
CA PHE A 173 -14.77 4.09 10.01
C PHE A 173 -15.54 5.26 10.65
N SER A 174 -16.72 5.01 11.24
CA SER A 174 -17.56 6.04 11.88
C SER A 174 -17.08 6.46 13.26
N ASP A 175 -16.12 5.76 13.87
CA ASP A 175 -15.71 6.02 15.24
C ASP A 175 -14.90 7.32 15.37
N PHE A 176 -14.07 7.63 14.37
CA PHE A 176 -13.12 8.74 14.42
C PHE A 176 -13.08 9.49 13.09
N HIS A 177 -12.89 10.81 13.17
CA HIS A 177 -12.62 11.69 12.04
C HIS A 177 -11.22 12.25 12.27
N LEU A 178 -10.22 11.59 11.68
CA LEU A 178 -8.81 11.88 11.94
C LEU A 178 -8.39 13.06 11.10
N LYS A 179 -7.99 14.16 11.74
CA LYS A 179 -7.58 15.36 11.03
C LYS A 179 -6.29 15.09 10.27
N PHE A 180 -6.22 15.58 9.04
CA PHE A 180 -4.94 15.67 8.35
C PHE A 180 -4.06 16.70 9.03
N ASN A 181 -2.77 16.40 9.16
CA ASN A 181 -1.78 17.39 9.56
C ASN A 181 -1.31 18.20 8.34
N ASP A 182 -0.43 19.18 8.56
CA ASP A 182 0.07 20.02 7.47
C ASP A 182 0.85 19.24 6.41
N GLU A 183 1.62 18.23 6.82
CA GLU A 183 2.39 17.38 5.91
C GLU A 183 1.46 16.56 5.00
N ASP A 184 0.40 15.98 5.56
CA ASP A 184 -0.62 15.25 4.82
C ASP A 184 -1.28 16.16 3.77
N LEU A 185 -1.74 17.34 4.20
CA LEU A 185 -2.41 18.30 3.32
C LEU A 185 -1.50 18.79 2.20
N PHE A 186 -0.23 19.06 2.50
CA PHE A 186 0.77 19.43 1.49
C PHE A 186 0.92 18.31 0.45
N ASN A 187 1.17 17.08 0.89
CA ASN A 187 1.39 15.95 0.00
C ASN A 187 0.15 15.61 -0.85
N ILE A 188 -1.06 15.73 -0.28
CA ILE A 188 -2.31 15.55 -1.02
C ILE A 188 -2.39 16.56 -2.18
N GLU A 189 -2.11 17.84 -1.93
CA GLU A 189 -2.17 18.86 -2.98
C GLU A 189 -1.06 18.72 -4.02
N VAL A 190 0.16 18.35 -3.61
CA VAL A 190 1.23 18.04 -4.55
C VAL A 190 0.83 16.87 -5.46
N ARG A 191 0.30 15.78 -4.91
CA ARG A 191 -0.13 14.61 -5.69
C ARG A 191 -1.29 14.91 -6.65
N LYS A 192 -2.19 15.84 -6.31
CA LYS A 192 -3.26 16.29 -7.21
C LYS A 192 -2.71 17.07 -8.41
N GLN A 193 -1.69 17.89 -8.21
CA GLN A 193 -1.14 18.76 -9.26
C GLN A 193 -0.05 18.07 -10.09
N ILE A 194 0.70 17.13 -9.49
CA ILE A 194 1.87 16.50 -10.09
C ILE A 194 1.85 14.98 -9.81
N PRO A 195 0.88 14.24 -10.37
CA PRO A 195 0.71 12.81 -10.07
C PRO A 195 1.91 11.95 -10.51
N GLU A 196 2.66 12.38 -11.53
CA GLU A 196 3.74 11.60 -12.15
C GLU A 196 5.13 11.83 -11.49
N ASN A 197 5.36 12.96 -10.81
CA ASN A 197 6.69 13.31 -10.25
C ASN A 197 6.81 13.12 -8.74
N VAL A 198 5.75 12.67 -8.04
CA VAL A 198 5.88 12.30 -6.63
C VAL A 198 6.44 10.89 -6.56
N ILE A 199 7.77 10.83 -6.55
CA ILE A 199 8.58 9.64 -6.36
C ILE A 199 8.02 8.82 -5.19
N THR A 200 7.26 7.79 -5.53
CA THR A 200 6.91 6.68 -4.64
C THR A 200 7.73 5.46 -5.06
N THR A 201 9.03 5.66 -5.26
CA THR A 201 9.95 4.61 -5.75
C THR A 201 10.78 4.07 -4.59
N ASN A 202 10.11 3.44 -3.65
CA ASN A 202 10.75 2.39 -2.86
C ASN A 202 9.74 1.25 -2.76
N ASP A 203 10.15 0.07 -3.26
CA ASP A 203 9.36 -1.16 -3.29
C ASP A 203 8.69 -1.47 -1.95
N VAL A 204 9.32 -1.04 -0.85
CA VAL A 204 8.84 -1.23 0.54
C VAL A 204 7.44 -0.67 0.81
N TYR A 205 6.95 0.25 -0.03
CA TYR A 205 5.60 0.80 0.04
C TYR A 205 4.62 0.18 -0.96
N ALA A 206 5.06 -0.73 -1.83
CA ALA A 206 4.24 -1.29 -2.90
C ALA A 206 3.01 -2.03 -2.35
N GLY A 207 1.85 -1.80 -2.98
CA GLY A 207 0.63 -2.56 -2.82
C GLY A 207 0.13 -3.09 -4.16
N MET A 208 -1.11 -3.56 -4.25
CA MET A 208 -1.68 -4.03 -5.52
C MET A 208 -1.75 -2.97 -6.63
N SER A 209 -1.78 -1.68 -6.29
CA SER A 209 -1.65 -0.57 -7.26
C SER A 209 -0.35 -0.63 -8.08
N PHE A 210 0.65 -1.36 -7.61
CA PHE A 210 1.87 -1.63 -8.37
C PHE A 210 1.60 -2.35 -9.71
N LEU A 211 0.49 -3.11 -9.80
CA LEU A 211 0.03 -3.76 -11.03
C LEU A 211 -0.59 -2.78 -12.04
N GLU A 212 -0.96 -1.57 -11.62
CA GLU A 212 -1.62 -0.57 -12.47
C GLU A 212 -0.62 0.24 -13.31
N ASN A 213 0.69 0.12 -13.04
CA ASN A 213 1.75 0.73 -13.84
C ASN A 213 2.37 -0.31 -14.79
N GLU A 214 2.25 -0.08 -16.10
CA GLU A 214 2.79 -0.97 -17.13
C GLU A 214 4.32 -1.10 -17.06
N GLU A 215 5.03 -0.07 -16.59
CA GLU A 215 6.50 -0.09 -16.45
C GLU A 215 6.97 -1.13 -15.41
N ASN A 216 6.10 -1.51 -14.47
CA ASN A 216 6.40 -2.49 -13.44
C ASN A 216 6.26 -3.94 -13.90
N ILE A 217 5.66 -4.19 -15.07
CA ILE A 217 5.28 -5.54 -15.52
C ILE A 217 6.49 -6.47 -15.64
N ASP A 218 7.62 -5.97 -16.15
CA ASP A 218 8.83 -6.79 -16.28
C ASP A 218 9.43 -7.11 -14.91
N LEU A 219 9.46 -6.14 -13.98
CA LEU A 219 9.87 -6.40 -12.61
C LEU A 219 8.95 -7.43 -11.92
N ILE A 220 7.63 -7.33 -12.11
CA ILE A 220 6.67 -8.30 -11.57
C ILE A 220 6.96 -9.69 -12.11
N LYS A 221 7.25 -9.84 -13.41
CA LYS A 221 7.63 -11.13 -14.00
C LYS A 221 8.90 -11.69 -13.39
N GLU A 222 9.91 -10.84 -13.17
CA GLU A 222 11.18 -11.24 -12.56
C GLU A 222 11.04 -11.68 -11.10
N MET A 223 10.15 -11.03 -10.34
CA MET A 223 9.88 -11.35 -8.93
C MET A 223 8.88 -12.50 -8.73
N SER A 224 8.18 -12.94 -9.79
CA SER A 224 7.10 -13.91 -9.68
C SER A 224 7.60 -15.36 -9.61
N GLU A 225 7.13 -16.08 -8.60
CA GLU A 225 7.38 -17.51 -8.42
C GLU A 225 6.07 -18.31 -8.38
N VAL A 226 6.10 -19.53 -8.92
CA VAL A 226 4.98 -20.47 -8.87
C VAL A 226 4.86 -21.04 -7.45
N THR A 227 3.67 -20.89 -6.86
CA THR A 227 3.29 -21.48 -5.58
C THR A 227 2.17 -22.50 -5.74
N GLN A 228 2.10 -23.45 -4.80
CA GLN A 228 0.97 -24.36 -4.63
C GLN A 228 -0.07 -23.83 -3.62
N ASP A 229 0.29 -22.79 -2.87
CA ASP A 229 -0.60 -22.10 -1.93
C ASP A 229 -1.36 -20.98 -2.66
N TYR A 230 -2.35 -21.40 -3.46
CA TYR A 230 -3.16 -20.47 -4.26
C TYR A 230 -3.99 -19.51 -3.41
N GLU A 231 -4.41 -19.93 -2.22
CA GLU A 231 -5.24 -19.13 -1.29
C GLU A 231 -4.46 -17.94 -0.72
N ASN A 232 -3.14 -18.04 -0.60
CA ASN A 232 -2.28 -16.95 -0.12
C ASN A 232 -1.41 -16.32 -1.23
N ALA A 233 -1.63 -16.70 -2.49
CA ALA A 233 -0.88 -16.15 -3.62
C ALA A 233 -1.12 -14.62 -3.76
N THR A 234 -0.04 -13.89 -4.06
CA THR A 234 -0.05 -12.43 -4.23
C THR A 234 -0.67 -12.00 -5.55
N VAL A 235 -0.34 -12.70 -6.64
CA VAL A 235 -0.86 -12.46 -7.97
C VAL A 235 -1.35 -13.75 -8.60
N ASN A 236 -2.36 -13.61 -9.46
CA ASN A 236 -2.74 -14.61 -10.44
C ASN A 236 -2.03 -14.31 -11.75
N TYR A 237 -1.43 -15.35 -12.34
CA TYR A 237 -0.68 -15.24 -13.58
C TYR A 237 -1.39 -16.07 -14.67
N GLN A 238 -1.85 -15.41 -15.73
CA GLN A 238 -2.45 -16.07 -16.89
C GLN A 238 -1.66 -15.73 -18.15
N SER A 239 -1.38 -16.74 -18.96
CA SER A 239 -0.71 -16.57 -20.25
C SER A 239 -1.55 -17.11 -21.39
N VAL A 240 -1.71 -16.31 -22.44
CA VAL A 240 -2.25 -16.73 -23.73
C VAL A 240 -1.10 -16.72 -24.73
N ILE A 241 -0.76 -17.88 -25.28
CA ILE A 241 0.31 -18.02 -26.27
C ILE A 241 -0.31 -18.55 -27.56
N ILE A 242 -0.16 -17.77 -28.63
CA ILE A 242 -0.61 -18.10 -29.97
C ILE A 242 0.64 -18.39 -30.81
N PRO A 243 0.98 -19.66 -31.04
CA PRO A 243 2.16 -20.03 -31.81
C PRO A 243 2.00 -19.68 -33.29
N ASP A 244 3.12 -19.55 -33.98
CA ASP A 244 3.13 -19.45 -35.42
C ASP A 244 2.72 -20.77 -36.08
N LYS A 245 2.16 -20.69 -37.28
CA LYS A 245 1.73 -21.87 -38.04
C LYS A 245 2.87 -22.86 -38.30
N ASP A 246 4.08 -22.35 -38.49
CA ASP A 246 5.26 -23.15 -38.81
C ASP A 246 6.03 -23.63 -37.56
N ASN A 247 5.62 -23.17 -36.37
CA ASN A 247 6.25 -23.53 -35.10
C ASN A 247 5.20 -23.74 -33.99
N PRO A 248 4.38 -24.81 -34.08
CA PRO A 248 3.34 -25.09 -33.10
C PRO A 248 3.92 -25.50 -31.75
N ILE A 249 3.15 -25.28 -30.68
CA ILE A 249 3.47 -25.82 -29.35
C ILE A 249 3.32 -27.34 -29.40
N THR A 250 4.40 -28.07 -29.13
CA THR A 250 4.38 -29.54 -29.05
C THR A 250 4.15 -30.02 -27.61
N GLY A 251 3.72 -31.27 -27.47
CA GLY A 251 3.58 -31.90 -26.15
C GLY A 251 4.92 -32.02 -25.39
N GLU A 252 6.02 -32.30 -26.11
CA GLU A 252 7.37 -32.35 -25.55
C GLU A 252 7.80 -30.99 -25.01
N MET A 253 7.56 -29.91 -25.76
CA MET A 253 7.85 -28.54 -25.31
C MET A 253 7.06 -28.17 -24.04
N LEU A 254 5.78 -28.56 -23.96
CA LEU A 254 4.98 -28.33 -22.76
C LEU A 254 5.54 -29.10 -21.56
N GLN A 255 5.94 -30.36 -21.75
CA GLN A 255 6.51 -31.18 -20.69
C GLN A 255 7.85 -30.61 -20.19
N GLU A 256 8.71 -30.16 -21.11
CA GLU A 256 9.95 -29.48 -20.77
C GLU A 256 9.70 -28.18 -19.99
N ALA A 257 8.73 -27.36 -20.42
CA ALA A 257 8.39 -26.12 -19.73
C ALA A 257 7.78 -26.37 -18.34
N MET A 258 6.96 -27.41 -18.17
CA MET A 258 6.44 -27.82 -16.86
C MET A 258 7.57 -28.24 -15.92
N LYS A 259 8.49 -29.08 -16.40
CA LYS A 259 9.66 -29.52 -15.62
C LYS A 259 10.55 -28.34 -15.23
N GLU A 260 10.85 -27.45 -16.18
CA GLU A 260 11.63 -26.25 -15.91
C GLU A 260 10.92 -25.33 -14.90
N SER A 261 9.60 -25.20 -14.96
CA SER A 261 8.82 -24.45 -13.98
C SER A 261 8.88 -25.07 -12.58
N GLU A 262 8.82 -26.40 -12.47
CA GLU A 262 8.94 -27.09 -11.19
C GLU A 262 10.32 -26.88 -10.55
N GLU A 263 11.39 -26.90 -11.37
CA GLU A 263 12.79 -26.73 -10.97
C GLU A 263 13.14 -25.28 -10.64
N THR A 264 12.71 -24.32 -11.47
CA THR A 264 13.09 -22.90 -11.37
C THR A 264 12.07 -22.02 -10.66
N LYS A 265 10.87 -22.53 -10.41
CA LYS A 265 9.68 -21.78 -9.96
C LYS A 265 9.22 -20.68 -10.90
N LYS A 266 9.78 -20.53 -12.10
CA LYS A 266 9.29 -19.57 -13.08
C LYS A 266 7.91 -19.97 -13.62
N PRO A 267 6.97 -19.02 -13.83
CA PRO A 267 5.70 -19.29 -14.51
C PRO A 267 5.90 -19.92 -15.90
N ILE A 268 5.15 -20.98 -16.19
CA ILE A 268 5.19 -21.71 -17.49
C ILE A 268 5.00 -20.76 -18.68
N GLY A 269 4.12 -19.77 -18.55
CA GLY A 269 3.88 -18.78 -19.60
C GLY A 269 5.11 -17.95 -19.96
N ILE A 270 5.96 -17.61 -18.97
CA ILE A 270 7.23 -16.90 -19.19
C ILE A 270 8.19 -17.81 -19.94
N ILE A 271 8.40 -19.04 -19.43
CA ILE A 271 9.30 -20.03 -20.03
C ILE A 271 8.93 -20.29 -21.49
N LEU A 272 7.65 -20.49 -21.79
CA LEU A 272 7.17 -20.71 -23.15
C LEU A 272 7.37 -19.47 -24.04
N SER A 273 7.15 -18.26 -23.52
CA SER A 273 7.38 -17.02 -24.28
C SER A 273 8.85 -16.81 -24.65
N GLU A 274 9.78 -17.22 -23.78
CA GLU A 274 11.23 -17.16 -24.05
C GLU A 274 11.67 -18.17 -25.11
N LYS A 275 11.08 -19.39 -25.10
CA LYS A 275 11.35 -20.45 -26.08
C LYS A 275 10.69 -20.17 -27.44
N LEU A 276 9.51 -19.53 -27.45
CA LEU A 276 8.70 -19.24 -28.64
C LEU A 276 8.76 -17.76 -29.02
N LYS A 277 9.96 -17.22 -29.26
CA LYS A 277 10.16 -15.78 -29.52
C LYS A 277 9.32 -15.19 -30.67
N SER A 278 8.90 -16.02 -31.62
CA SER A 278 8.08 -15.59 -32.75
C SER A 278 6.56 -15.67 -32.48
N ALA A 279 6.15 -16.40 -31.43
CA ALA A 279 4.75 -16.52 -31.04
C ALA A 279 4.21 -15.21 -30.44
N LYS A 280 2.93 -14.94 -30.70
CA LYS A 280 2.23 -13.87 -29.99
C LYS A 280 1.92 -14.35 -28.58
N SER A 281 2.45 -13.65 -27.58
CA SER A 281 2.17 -13.92 -26.18
C SER A 281 1.48 -12.73 -25.52
N THR A 282 0.49 -13.03 -24.69
CA THR A 282 -0.15 -12.05 -23.81
C THR A 282 -0.11 -12.62 -22.40
N ILE A 283 0.43 -11.83 -21.49
CA ILE A 283 0.48 -12.14 -20.06
C ILE A 283 -0.53 -11.21 -19.38
N ILE A 284 -1.39 -11.79 -18.57
CA ILE A 284 -2.38 -11.10 -17.76
C ILE A 284 -2.01 -11.39 -16.30
N ILE A 285 -1.74 -10.32 -15.55
CA ILE A 285 -1.45 -10.38 -14.12
C ILE A 285 -2.60 -9.71 -13.40
N SER A 286 -3.17 -10.37 -12.40
CA SER A 286 -4.24 -9.82 -11.59
C SER A 286 -4.03 -10.13 -10.11
N PRO A 287 -4.73 -9.47 -9.18
CA PRO A 287 -4.62 -9.76 -7.75
C PRO A 287 -4.92 -11.24 -7.45
N GLY A 288 -4.08 -11.84 -6.60
CA GLY A 288 -4.25 -13.21 -6.11
C GLY A 288 -5.36 -13.32 -5.07
N GLN A 289 -5.74 -14.55 -4.69
CA GLN A 289 -6.81 -14.77 -3.70
C GLN A 289 -6.42 -14.35 -2.29
N GLY A 290 -5.12 -14.30 -1.99
CA GLY A 290 -4.59 -13.88 -0.68
C GLY A 290 -4.74 -12.38 -0.41
N VAL A 291 -5.01 -11.59 -1.46
CA VAL A 291 -5.16 -10.14 -1.37
C VAL A 291 -6.41 -9.79 -0.56
N PRO A 292 -6.31 -8.92 0.46
CA PRO A 292 -7.47 -8.54 1.24
C PRO A 292 -8.49 -7.81 0.37
N LYS A 293 -9.78 -8.08 0.58
CA LYS A 293 -10.84 -7.32 -0.09
C LYS A 293 -10.83 -5.88 0.38
N MET A 294 -11.00 -4.93 -0.55
CA MET A 294 -11.10 -3.52 -0.21
C MET A 294 -12.29 -3.27 0.72
N SER A 295 -12.00 -2.77 1.92
CA SER A 295 -13.00 -2.37 2.90
C SER A 295 -13.45 -0.95 2.62
N LYS A 296 -14.75 -0.78 2.44
CA LYS A 296 -15.36 0.48 2.02
C LYS A 296 -16.30 1.00 3.09
N ARG A 297 -16.36 2.33 3.23
CA ARG A 297 -17.38 2.96 4.07
C ARG A 297 -18.73 2.83 3.37
N SER A 298 -19.68 2.13 3.97
CA SER A 298 -21.05 2.13 3.47
C SER A 298 -21.61 3.55 3.58
N GLY A 299 -22.01 4.14 2.46
CA GLY A 299 -22.77 5.39 2.47
C GLY A 299 -24.02 5.25 3.35
N LYS A 300 -24.46 6.33 3.99
CA LYS A 300 -25.78 6.35 4.61
C LYS A 300 -26.80 6.02 3.52
N LYS A 301 -27.56 4.93 3.70
CA LYS A 301 -28.79 4.70 2.94
C LYS A 301 -29.81 5.78 3.28
#